data_AF-A0A0K9NVV0-F1
#
_entry.id   AF-A0A0K9NVV0-F1
#
_cell.length_a   1.000
_cell.length_b   1.000
_cell.length_c   1.000
_cell.angle_alpha   90.00
_cell.angle_beta   90.00
_cell.angle_gamma   90.00
#
_symmetry.space_group_name_H-M   'P 1'
#
loop_
_entity.id
_entity.type
_entity.pdbx_description
1 polymer ?
#
loop_
_entity_poly.entity_id
_entity_poly.type
_entity_poly.pdbx_seq_one_letter_code
_entity_poly.pdbx_strand_id
1 'polypeptide(L)'
;MGLQTLGLSGLGSYSGFENLHYMLERVWDPVLVPGAPKNISFYFLNSFERWLEFDTNPIYALLHESCYCQDAASNWSANKIRNELGNLFDPVKATQECRPVFFTGEMVLPWMFDEIHALKHLKKVANLLAEKKNWPQLYNVTALNKNQVPVAAAVYYEDMYVNFKLSMETASQIAGI
;
A
#
# COMPACT_ATOMS: atom_id res chain seq x y z
N MET A 1 -8.61 7.88 -7.83
CA MET A 1 -7.81 6.77 -7.28
C MET A 1 -7.04 7.21 -6.03
N GLY A 2 -6.55 8.45 -5.95
CA GLY A 2 -5.83 8.96 -4.77
C GLY A 2 -6.51 8.74 -3.41
N LEU A 3 -7.82 8.95 -3.26
CA LEU A 3 -8.47 8.74 -1.95
C LEU A 3 -8.27 7.31 -1.38
N GLN A 4 -8.29 6.30 -2.25
CA GLN A 4 -8.13 4.91 -1.83
C GLN A 4 -6.72 4.60 -1.30
N THR A 5 -5.71 5.43 -1.60
CA THR A 5 -4.33 5.24 -1.13
C THR A 5 -4.15 5.60 0.32
N LEU A 6 -5.13 6.25 0.97
CA LEU A 6 -5.08 6.51 2.41
C LEU A 6 -5.03 5.21 3.24
N GLY A 7 -5.41 4.07 2.66
CA GLY A 7 -5.25 2.77 3.32
C GLY A 7 -3.78 2.38 3.54
N LEU A 8 -2.83 2.94 2.78
CA LEU A 8 -1.40 2.76 2.99
C LEU A 8 -0.96 3.18 4.40
N SER A 9 -1.43 4.35 4.85
CA SER A 9 -1.02 4.95 6.14
C SER A 9 -2.07 4.76 7.24
N GLY A 10 -3.35 4.74 6.87
CA GLY A 10 -4.47 4.73 7.80
C GLY A 10 -4.96 3.34 8.22
N LEU A 11 -4.49 2.26 7.60
CA LEU A 11 -4.90 0.90 7.96
C LEU A 11 -3.68 0.06 8.31
N GLY A 12 -3.80 -0.86 9.26
CA GLY A 12 -2.73 -1.76 9.71
C GLY A 12 -1.73 -1.13 10.70
N SER A 13 -1.73 0.19 10.87
CA SER A 13 -0.86 0.92 11.80
C SER A 13 -1.56 1.27 13.12
N TYR A 14 -0.77 1.50 14.18
CA TYR A 14 -1.29 1.93 15.48
C TYR A 14 -1.98 3.32 15.37
N SER A 15 -3.23 3.41 15.82
CA SER A 15 -4.08 4.61 15.72
C SER A 15 -4.37 5.10 14.30
N GLY A 16 -3.93 4.39 13.26
CA GLY A 16 -4.12 4.81 11.87
C GLY A 16 -5.59 4.90 11.49
N PHE A 17 -6.39 3.93 11.93
CA PHE A 17 -7.80 3.84 11.59
C PHE A 17 -8.60 4.98 12.22
N GLU A 18 -8.35 5.28 13.49
CA GLU A 18 -8.96 6.40 14.21
C GLU A 18 -8.57 7.74 13.57
N ASN A 19 -7.30 7.91 13.20
CA ASN A 19 -6.85 9.12 12.52
C ASN A 19 -7.51 9.27 11.14
N LEU A 20 -7.68 8.18 10.39
CA LEU A 20 -8.39 8.17 9.10
C LEU A 20 -9.85 8.58 9.30
N HIS A 21 -10.50 8.03 10.32
CA HIS A 21 -11.87 8.36 10.68
C HIS A 21 -12.02 9.87 10.96
N TYR A 22 -11.24 10.43 11.88
CA TYR A 22 -11.30 11.86 12.22
C TYR A 22 -10.92 12.78 11.05
N MET A 23 -10.03 12.33 10.16
CA MET A 23 -9.72 13.06 8.94
C MET A 23 -10.94 13.12 8.01
N LEU A 24 -11.63 12.00 7.81
CA LEU A 24 -12.81 11.91 6.95
C LEU A 24 -14.03 12.69 7.51
N GLU A 25 -14.17 12.79 8.83
CA GLU A 25 -15.21 13.63 9.45
C GLU A 25 -15.08 15.12 9.08
N ARG A 26 -13.86 15.56 8.76
CA ARG A 26 -13.54 16.97 8.48
C ARG A 26 -13.28 17.24 7.01
N VAL A 27 -13.79 16.42 6.10
CA VAL A 27 -13.61 16.62 4.64
C VAL A 27 -14.17 17.96 4.18
N TRP A 28 -15.30 18.40 4.74
CA TRP A 28 -16.00 19.61 4.29
C TRP A 28 -15.86 20.72 5.32
N ASP A 29 -15.69 21.96 4.83
CA ASP A 29 -15.86 23.14 5.69
C ASP A 29 -17.31 23.24 6.17
N PRO A 30 -17.55 23.76 7.40
CA PRO A 30 -18.89 23.98 7.90
C PRO A 30 -19.63 24.98 7.01
N VAL A 31 -20.87 24.66 6.63
CA VAL A 31 -21.73 25.56 5.86
C VAL A 31 -22.29 26.62 6.82
N LEU A 32 -21.65 27.79 6.85
CA LEU A 32 -22.05 28.90 7.73
C LEU A 32 -23.24 29.71 7.21
N VAL A 33 -23.43 29.71 5.88
CA VAL A 33 -24.51 30.45 5.20
C VAL A 33 -25.34 29.46 4.37
N PRO A 34 -26.67 29.38 4.56
CA PRO A 34 -27.52 28.54 3.73
C PRO A 34 -27.35 28.85 2.24
N GLY A 35 -27.10 27.80 1.43
CA GLY A 35 -26.89 27.93 -0.01
C GLY A 35 -25.45 28.21 -0.44
N ALA A 36 -24.51 28.41 0.49
CA ALA A 36 -23.09 28.50 0.14
C ALA A 36 -22.58 27.16 -0.44
N PRO A 37 -21.62 27.20 -1.40
CA PRO A 37 -21.04 25.99 -1.95
C PRO A 37 -20.28 25.21 -0.87
N LYS A 38 -20.34 23.87 -0.95
CA LYS A 38 -19.49 23.01 -0.14
C LYS A 38 -18.07 23.04 -0.68
N ASN A 39 -17.12 23.36 0.18
CA ASN A 39 -15.69 23.31 -0.13
C ASN A 39 -15.02 22.22 0.69
N ILE A 40 -14.02 21.57 0.09
CA ILE A 40 -13.15 20.65 0.84
C ILE A 40 -12.33 21.50 1.82
N SER A 41 -12.28 21.09 3.08
CA SER A 41 -11.60 21.86 4.12
C SER A 41 -10.10 21.87 3.91
N PHE A 42 -9.46 22.98 4.27
CA PHE A 42 -8.00 23.07 4.29
C PHE A 42 -7.38 22.03 5.23
N TYR A 43 -8.06 21.71 6.35
CA TYR A 43 -7.63 20.67 7.26
C TYR A 43 -7.49 19.32 6.54
N PHE A 44 -8.51 18.91 5.79
CA PHE A 44 -8.50 17.65 5.06
C PHE A 44 -7.42 17.64 3.98
N LEU A 45 -7.32 18.71 3.18
CA LEU A 45 -6.30 18.81 2.11
C LEU A 45 -4.88 18.68 2.68
N ASN A 46 -4.57 19.45 3.71
CA ASN A 46 -3.24 19.41 4.35
C ASN A 46 -2.98 18.06 5.04
N SER A 47 -4.00 17.43 5.65
CA SER A 47 -3.84 16.11 6.28
C SER A 47 -3.61 15.02 5.23
N PHE A 48 -4.37 15.06 4.14
CA PHE A 48 -4.26 14.14 3.01
C PHE A 48 -2.89 14.20 2.36
N GLU A 49 -2.38 15.41 2.10
CA GLU A 49 -1.06 15.62 1.49
C GLU A 49 0.07 15.05 2.37
N ARG A 50 0.01 15.29 3.68
CA ARG A 50 1.03 14.82 4.63
C ARG A 50 1.00 13.31 4.87
N TRP A 51 -0.06 12.60 4.49
CA TRP A 51 -0.15 11.15 4.61
C TRP A 51 0.54 10.40 3.47
N LEU A 52 0.89 11.09 2.37
CA LEU A 52 1.55 10.47 1.23
C LEU A 52 2.99 10.98 1.12
N GLU A 53 3.89 10.39 1.89
CA GLU A 53 5.29 10.84 2.01
C GLU A 53 6.21 10.44 0.82
N PHE A 54 5.64 10.21 -0.36
CA PHE A 54 6.41 9.82 -1.55
C PHE A 54 7.24 10.96 -2.14
N ASP A 55 6.91 12.19 -1.81
CA ASP A 55 7.62 13.40 -2.21
C ASP A 55 8.99 13.54 -1.53
N THR A 56 9.10 13.05 -0.30
CA THR A 56 10.30 13.08 0.53
C THR A 56 11.00 11.72 0.61
N ASN A 57 10.29 10.63 0.30
CA ASN A 57 10.81 9.25 0.34
C ASN A 57 10.66 8.52 -1.02
N PRO A 58 11.25 9.01 -2.12
CA PRO A 58 11.06 8.42 -3.45
C PRO A 58 11.68 7.01 -3.59
N ILE A 59 12.67 6.66 -2.77
CA ILE A 59 13.26 5.31 -2.75
C ILE A 59 12.24 4.28 -2.29
N TYR A 60 11.43 4.61 -1.28
CA TYR A 60 10.34 3.74 -0.84
C TYR A 60 9.40 3.47 -2.00
N ALA A 61 8.91 4.51 -2.69
CA ALA A 61 8.04 4.33 -3.87
C ALA A 61 8.67 3.46 -4.97
N LEU A 62 9.98 3.64 -5.25
CA LEU A 62 10.68 2.89 -6.30
C LEU A 62 10.89 1.42 -5.95
N LEU A 63 11.26 1.12 -4.70
CA LEU A 63 11.71 -0.21 -4.31
C LEU A 63 10.61 -1.05 -3.67
N HIS A 64 9.48 -0.44 -3.29
CA HIS A 64 8.39 -1.07 -2.53
C HIS A 64 7.97 -2.43 -3.05
N GLU A 65 7.67 -2.54 -4.34
CA GLU A 65 7.23 -3.82 -4.91
C GLU A 65 8.43 -4.75 -5.18
N SER A 66 9.57 -4.19 -5.57
CA SER A 66 10.75 -4.96 -5.96
C SER A 66 11.44 -5.66 -4.79
N CYS A 67 11.21 -5.23 -3.55
CA CYS A 67 11.79 -5.88 -2.37
C CYS A 67 11.27 -7.31 -2.15
N TYR A 68 10.14 -7.67 -2.79
CA TYR A 68 9.56 -9.02 -2.77
C TYR A 68 10.03 -9.93 -3.90
N CYS A 69 10.78 -9.41 -4.89
CA CYS A 69 11.13 -10.15 -6.09
C CYS A 69 12.32 -11.11 -5.89
N GLN A 70 12.17 -12.36 -6.33
CA GLN A 70 13.26 -13.34 -6.49
C GLN A 70 13.07 -14.08 -7.82
N ASP A 71 14.10 -14.12 -8.69
CA ASP A 71 14.09 -14.74 -10.02
C ASP A 71 12.95 -14.35 -10.99
N ALA A 72 12.13 -13.36 -10.62
CA ALA A 72 10.98 -12.93 -11.39
C ALA A 72 10.76 -11.42 -11.28
N ALA A 73 10.21 -10.85 -12.35
CA ALA A 73 9.76 -9.48 -12.39
C ALA A 73 8.41 -9.34 -11.70
N SER A 74 8.22 -8.31 -10.87
CA SER A 74 6.91 -8.01 -10.27
C SER A 74 5.87 -7.71 -11.36
N ASN A 75 6.31 -7.02 -12.43
CA ASN A 75 5.48 -6.53 -13.52
C ASN A 75 4.24 -5.79 -13.00
N TRP A 76 4.41 -4.93 -12.00
CA TRP A 76 3.32 -4.20 -11.36
C TRP A 76 2.22 -5.15 -10.84
N SER A 77 2.62 -6.16 -10.07
CA SER A 77 1.75 -7.22 -9.53
C SER A 77 0.52 -6.67 -8.82
N ALA A 78 0.68 -5.67 -7.93
CA ALA A 78 -0.43 -5.06 -7.21
C ALA A 78 -1.44 -4.41 -8.17
N ASN A 79 -0.93 -3.70 -9.18
CA ASN A 79 -1.77 -3.07 -10.20
C ASN A 79 -2.48 -4.10 -11.09
N LYS A 80 -1.80 -5.19 -11.48
CA LYS A 80 -2.41 -6.28 -12.26
C LYS A 80 -3.55 -6.93 -11.49
N ILE A 81 -3.30 -7.36 -10.25
CA ILE A 81 -4.32 -7.98 -9.39
C ILE A 81 -5.49 -7.02 -9.16
N ARG A 82 -5.22 -5.74 -8.89
CA ARG A 82 -6.27 -4.73 -8.76
C ARG A 82 -7.15 -4.64 -10.01
N ASN A 83 -6.55 -4.68 -11.20
CA ASN A 83 -7.28 -4.64 -12.47
C ASN A 83 -8.07 -5.93 -12.73
N GLU A 84 -7.53 -7.09 -12.34
CA GLU A 84 -8.22 -8.40 -12.42
C GLU A 84 -9.43 -8.46 -11.49
N LEU A 85 -9.33 -7.87 -10.29
CA LEU A 85 -10.45 -7.70 -9.36
C LEU A 85 -11.49 -6.66 -9.87
N GLY A 86 -11.15 -5.92 -10.92
CA GLY A 86 -12.04 -5.07 -11.71
C GLY A 86 -12.89 -4.13 -10.87
N ASN A 87 -14.21 -4.32 -10.96
CA ASN A 87 -15.24 -3.46 -10.37
C ASN A 87 -15.24 -3.44 -8.82
N LEU A 88 -14.54 -4.38 -8.18
CA LEU A 88 -14.50 -4.46 -6.72
C LEU A 88 -13.85 -3.21 -6.11
N PHE A 89 -12.80 -2.69 -6.75
CA PHE A 89 -12.04 -1.52 -6.31
C PHE A 89 -12.41 -0.23 -7.06
N ASP A 90 -13.48 -0.24 -7.87
CA ASP A 90 -14.00 0.97 -8.51
C ASP A 90 -14.86 1.76 -7.50
N PRO A 91 -14.41 2.94 -7.03
CA PRO A 91 -15.13 3.72 -6.02
C PRO A 91 -16.43 4.33 -6.56
N VAL A 92 -16.48 4.69 -7.85
CA VAL A 92 -17.67 5.29 -8.46
C VAL A 92 -18.76 4.24 -8.56
N LYS A 93 -18.40 3.05 -9.06
CA LYS A 93 -19.34 1.93 -9.16
C LYS A 93 -19.78 1.41 -7.79
N ALA A 94 -18.86 1.31 -6.82
CA ALA A 94 -19.22 0.96 -5.45
C ALA A 94 -20.27 1.92 -4.87
N THR A 95 -20.11 3.23 -5.10
CA THR A 95 -21.08 4.24 -4.66
C THR A 95 -22.43 4.10 -5.35
N GLN A 96 -22.44 3.89 -6.68
CA GLN A 96 -23.67 3.70 -7.46
C GLN A 96 -24.45 2.44 -7.03
N GLU A 97 -23.74 1.41 -6.60
CA GLU A 97 -24.31 0.13 -6.16
C GLU A 97 -24.52 0.04 -4.64
N CYS A 98 -24.32 1.14 -3.89
CA CYS A 98 -24.41 1.18 -2.43
C CYS A 98 -23.55 0.14 -1.70
N ARG A 99 -22.37 -0.18 -2.25
CA ARG A 99 -21.37 -1.06 -1.63
C ARG A 99 -20.26 -0.25 -0.94
N PRO A 100 -19.55 -0.82 0.04
CA PRO A 100 -18.37 -0.18 0.63
C PRO A 100 -17.32 0.17 -0.43
N VAL A 101 -16.71 1.34 -0.29
CA VAL A 101 -15.51 1.73 -1.04
C VAL A 101 -14.30 1.16 -0.31
N PHE A 102 -13.56 0.27 -0.97
CA PHE A 102 -12.34 -0.30 -0.39
C PHE A 102 -11.13 0.60 -0.62
N PHE A 103 -10.33 0.76 0.43
CA PHE A 103 -8.98 1.33 0.34
C PHE A 103 -7.99 0.30 -0.18
N THR A 104 -6.93 0.76 -0.82
CA THR A 104 -5.75 -0.06 -1.10
C THR A 104 -4.84 0.01 0.12
N GLY A 105 -4.27 -1.12 0.53
CA GLY A 105 -3.27 -1.18 1.59
C GLY A 105 -1.91 -0.65 1.15
N GLU A 106 -0.85 -1.32 1.58
CA GLU A 106 0.53 -0.93 1.31
C GLU A 106 0.96 -1.20 -0.15
N MET A 107 0.41 -0.45 -1.09
CA MET A 107 0.59 -0.67 -2.53
C MET A 107 1.06 0.60 -3.23
N VAL A 108 2.12 0.48 -4.02
CA VAL A 108 2.56 1.51 -4.96
C VAL A 108 2.09 1.15 -6.36
N LEU A 109 1.42 2.09 -7.04
CA LEU A 109 0.79 1.86 -8.34
C LEU A 109 1.45 2.71 -9.44
N PRO A 110 1.48 2.25 -10.70
CA PRO A 110 2.14 2.95 -11.80
C PRO A 110 1.70 4.42 -11.95
N TRP A 111 0.41 4.68 -11.79
CA TRP A 111 -0.17 6.02 -11.93
C TRP A 111 0.38 7.02 -10.89
N MET A 112 0.91 6.55 -9.76
CA MET A 112 1.54 7.45 -8.77
C MET A 112 2.77 8.15 -9.37
N PHE A 113 3.51 7.47 -10.24
CA PHE A 113 4.62 8.07 -11.00
C PHE A 113 4.15 8.96 -12.15
N ASP A 114 2.86 8.96 -12.48
CA ASP A 114 2.25 9.89 -13.43
C ASP A 114 1.66 11.13 -12.78
N GLU A 115 1.15 11.01 -11.56
CA GLU A 115 0.42 12.09 -10.88
C GLU A 115 1.28 12.84 -9.85
N ILE A 116 2.09 12.13 -9.05
CA ILE A 116 2.88 12.73 -7.98
C ILE A 116 4.08 13.44 -8.58
N HIS A 117 4.13 14.77 -8.41
CA HIS A 117 5.12 15.63 -9.04
C HIS A 117 6.57 15.16 -8.79
N ALA A 118 6.91 14.85 -7.55
CA ALA A 118 8.23 14.39 -7.16
C ALA A 118 8.63 13.05 -7.80
N LEU A 119 7.67 12.19 -8.16
CA LEU A 119 7.95 10.86 -8.73
C LEU A 119 8.02 10.86 -10.27
N LYS A 120 7.49 11.88 -10.94
CA LYS A 120 7.37 11.91 -12.42
C LYS A 120 8.66 11.60 -13.16
N HIS A 121 9.77 12.20 -12.71
CA HIS A 121 11.07 12.01 -13.35
C HIS A 121 11.64 10.60 -13.16
N LEU A 122 11.12 9.84 -12.18
CA LEU A 122 11.54 8.48 -11.85
C LEU A 122 10.70 7.40 -12.55
N LYS A 123 9.63 7.77 -13.28
CA LYS A 123 8.73 6.80 -13.94
C LYS A 123 9.47 5.77 -14.79
N LYS A 124 10.46 6.21 -15.58
CA LYS A 124 11.26 5.30 -16.40
C LYS A 124 12.03 4.28 -15.56
N VAL A 125 12.59 4.71 -14.43
CA VAL A 125 13.32 3.84 -13.49
C VAL A 125 12.35 2.85 -12.85
N ALA A 126 11.18 3.31 -12.41
CA ALA A 126 10.15 2.46 -11.82
C ALA A 126 9.74 1.31 -12.77
N ASN A 127 9.51 1.62 -14.05
CA ASN A 127 9.19 0.60 -15.05
C ASN A 127 10.34 -0.40 -15.28
N LEU A 128 11.59 0.08 -15.35
CA LEU A 128 12.76 -0.80 -15.49
C LEU A 128 12.89 -1.77 -14.31
N LEU A 129 12.61 -1.30 -13.08
CA LEU A 129 12.62 -2.14 -11.89
C LEU A 129 11.47 -3.16 -11.91
N ALA A 130 10.26 -2.73 -12.27
CA ALA A 130 9.09 -3.61 -12.37
C ALA A 130 9.26 -4.72 -13.42
N GLU A 131 9.98 -4.46 -14.51
CA GLU A 131 10.24 -5.42 -15.60
C GLU A 131 11.51 -6.27 -15.39
N LYS A 132 12.35 -5.93 -14.41
CA LYS A 132 13.60 -6.65 -14.14
C LYS A 132 13.32 -8.09 -13.72
N LYS A 133 13.84 -9.07 -14.46
CA LYS A 133 13.59 -10.51 -14.24
C LYS A 133 14.67 -11.20 -13.42
N ASN A 134 15.91 -10.74 -13.51
CA ASN A 134 17.06 -11.37 -12.87
C ASN A 134 17.32 -10.81 -11.46
N TRP A 135 16.30 -10.88 -10.60
CA TRP A 135 16.49 -10.61 -9.18
C TRP A 135 17.21 -11.79 -8.54
N PRO A 136 18.29 -11.57 -7.77
CA PRO A 136 18.98 -12.66 -7.11
C PRO A 136 18.06 -13.32 -6.07
N GLN A 137 18.36 -14.58 -5.74
CA GLN A 137 17.80 -15.22 -4.56
C GLN A 137 18.27 -14.46 -3.31
N LEU A 138 17.32 -13.89 -2.57
CA LEU A 138 17.58 -13.12 -1.37
C LEU A 138 17.83 -14.04 -0.17
N TYR A 139 17.11 -15.17 -0.11
CA TYR A 139 17.15 -16.11 1.00
C TYR A 139 17.71 -17.48 0.58
N ASN A 140 18.62 -18.02 1.40
CA ASN A 140 19.09 -19.40 1.25
C ASN A 140 18.28 -20.34 2.14
N VAL A 141 17.20 -20.93 1.58
CA VAL A 141 16.29 -21.83 2.30
C VAL A 141 17.01 -23.05 2.87
N THR A 142 18.02 -23.59 2.18
CA THR A 142 18.81 -24.73 2.69
C THR A 142 19.62 -24.36 3.93
N ALA A 143 20.15 -23.13 3.99
CA ALA A 143 20.84 -22.63 5.17
C ALA A 143 19.88 -22.37 6.34
N LEU A 144 18.73 -21.74 6.07
CA LEU A 144 17.69 -21.47 7.07
C LEU A 144 17.14 -22.74 7.73
N ASN A 145 16.94 -23.81 6.94
CA ASN A 145 16.53 -25.13 7.45
C ASN A 145 17.60 -25.84 8.30
N LYS A 146 18.83 -25.35 8.33
CA LYS A 146 19.94 -25.91 9.13
C LYS A 146 20.35 -24.98 10.27
N ASN A 147 19.57 -23.93 10.52
CA ASN A 147 19.83 -23.00 11.61
C ASN A 147 19.85 -23.74 12.97
N GLN A 148 20.86 -23.44 13.78
CA GLN A 148 21.05 -24.03 15.12
C GLN A 148 20.83 -23.00 16.24
N VAL A 149 20.70 -21.73 15.87
CA VAL A 149 20.43 -20.65 16.82
C VAL A 149 18.93 -20.65 17.13
N PRO A 150 18.49 -20.70 18.40
CA PRO A 150 17.08 -20.56 18.73
C PRO A 150 16.51 -19.23 18.19
N VAL A 151 15.35 -19.30 17.56
CA VAL A 151 14.64 -18.16 16.97
C VAL A 151 13.27 -18.07 17.65
N ALA A 152 12.75 -16.86 17.75
CA ALA A 152 11.36 -16.63 18.10
C ALA A 152 10.76 -15.66 17.08
N ALA A 153 9.51 -15.90 16.70
CA ALA A 153 8.76 -15.04 15.79
C ALA A 153 7.39 -14.69 16.40
N ALA A 154 6.94 -13.46 16.18
CA ALA A 154 5.58 -13.03 16.50
C ALA A 154 4.82 -12.85 15.19
N VAL A 155 3.64 -13.48 15.09
CA VAL A 155 2.77 -13.38 13.92
C VAL A 155 1.37 -13.05 14.42
N TYR A 156 0.71 -12.11 13.75
CA TYR A 156 -0.64 -11.69 14.08
C TYR A 156 -1.64 -12.37 13.14
N TYR A 157 -2.77 -12.84 13.68
CA TYR A 157 -3.83 -13.50 12.90
C TYR A 157 -4.47 -12.53 11.89
N GLU A 158 -4.67 -11.29 12.30
CA GLU A 158 -5.33 -10.23 11.54
C GLU A 158 -4.31 -9.17 11.08
N ASP A 159 -3.13 -9.63 10.64
CA ASP A 159 -2.13 -8.76 10.03
C ASP A 159 -2.57 -8.36 8.61
N MET A 160 -2.68 -7.06 8.38
CA MET A 160 -3.07 -6.50 7.09
C MET A 160 -1.96 -6.61 6.03
N TYR A 161 -0.70 -6.62 6.45
CA TYR A 161 0.46 -6.55 5.57
C TYR A 161 1.00 -7.94 5.23
N VAL A 162 1.10 -8.82 6.23
CA VAL A 162 1.70 -10.14 6.06
C VAL A 162 0.71 -11.24 6.39
N ASN A 163 0.26 -11.97 5.36
CA ASN A 163 -0.74 -13.02 5.55
C ASN A 163 -0.26 -14.11 6.53
N PHE A 164 -1.07 -14.38 7.57
CA PHE A 164 -0.77 -15.38 8.59
C PHE A 164 -0.39 -16.76 8.02
N LYS A 165 -1.12 -17.26 7.02
CA LYS A 165 -0.84 -18.59 6.45
C LYS A 165 0.52 -18.64 5.74
N LEU A 166 0.86 -17.57 5.00
CA LEU A 166 2.17 -17.45 4.36
C LEU A 166 3.30 -17.35 5.40
N SER A 167 3.08 -16.61 6.49
CA SER A 167 4.02 -16.54 7.62
C SER A 167 4.24 -17.91 8.24
N MET A 168 3.18 -18.66 8.52
CA MET A 168 3.27 -20.01 9.10
C MET A 168 3.93 -21.02 8.14
N GLU A 169 3.64 -20.92 6.85
CA GLU A 169 4.32 -21.73 5.82
C GLU A 169 5.83 -21.43 5.81
N THR A 170 6.20 -20.16 5.85
CA THR A 170 7.61 -19.73 5.90
C THR A 170 8.30 -20.20 7.18
N ALA A 171 7.64 -20.06 8.33
CA ALA A 171 8.13 -20.52 9.62
C ALA A 171 8.44 -22.03 9.62
N SER A 172 7.61 -22.83 8.94
CA SER A 172 7.85 -24.29 8.83
C SER A 172 9.12 -24.67 8.05
N GLN A 173 9.73 -23.72 7.33
CA GLN A 173 10.94 -23.89 6.53
C GLN A 173 12.20 -23.31 7.20
N ILE A 174 12.11 -22.96 8.49
CA ILE A 174 13.21 -22.37 9.26
C ILE A 174 13.42 -23.21 10.51
N ALA A 175 14.61 -23.78 10.66
CA ALA A 175 14.92 -24.55 11.86
C ALA A 175 15.10 -23.64 13.08
N GLY A 176 14.56 -24.08 14.21
CA GLY A 176 14.69 -23.38 15.49
C GLY A 176 13.70 -22.23 15.71
N ILE A 177 12.73 -22.02 14.81
CA ILE A 177 11.52 -21.21 15.04
C ILE A 177 10.47 -21.99 15.82
#